data_AF-A0A6G2V9J4-F1
#
_entry.id   AF-A0A6G2V9J4-F1
#
_cell.length_a   1.000
_cell.length_b   1.000
_cell.length_c   1.000
_cell.angle_alpha   90.00
_cell.angle_beta   90.00
_cell.angle_gamma   90.00
#
_symmetry.space_group_name_H-M   'P 1'
#
loop_
_entity.id
_entity.type
_entity.pdbx_description
1 polymer ?
#
loop_
_entity_poly.entity_id
_entity_poly.type
_entity_poly.pdbx_seq_one_letter_code
_entity_poly.pdbx_strand_id
1 'polypeptide(L)'
;MTGLHRPGARLRALAAAACTAALGAALLGVAGTGSAGAAPAAPRAAAPAAAPAAPTAAGDKVVGYFTEWGVYDRNYHVKNIETSGSADKLTHINYAFGNVQGGKCTVGDSYADYEKAYTADQSVDGVADTWDQELRGNFNQLRKLKKLHPDLKVLWSFGGWTWSGGFGEAAQNPAAFADSCYNLVEDPRWADVFDGIDIDWEYP
;
A
#
# COMPACT_ATOMS: atom_id res chain seq x y z
N MET A 1 -55.32 -10.94 -27.07
CA MET A 1 -55.24 -9.94 -26.00
C MET A 1 -53.80 -9.96 -25.49
N THR A 2 -52.89 -9.17 -26.07
CA THR A 2 -52.49 -7.81 -25.61
C THR A 2 -51.91 -7.86 -24.18
N GLY A 3 -50.64 -7.56 -23.89
CA GLY A 3 -49.61 -6.95 -24.71
C GLY A 3 -48.22 -6.97 -24.03
N LEU A 4 -47.24 -6.51 -24.81
CA LEU A 4 -45.84 -6.26 -24.48
C LEU A 4 -45.69 -5.27 -23.30
N HIS A 5 -44.60 -5.38 -22.51
CA HIS A 5 -43.86 -4.23 -21.97
C HIS A 5 -42.42 -4.59 -21.55
N ARG A 6 -41.45 -4.25 -22.42
CA ARG A 6 -40.08 -3.77 -22.13
C ARG A 6 -39.97 -2.48 -22.95
N PRO A 7 -39.33 -1.38 -22.50
CA PRO A 7 -37.86 -1.36 -22.32
C PRO A 7 -37.34 -0.35 -21.26
N GLY A 8 -36.03 -0.36 -21.02
CA GLY A 8 -35.38 0.66 -20.20
C GLY A 8 -33.85 0.55 -20.18
N ALA A 9 -33.22 0.48 -21.36
CA ALA A 9 -31.77 0.65 -21.46
C ALA A 9 -31.44 2.14 -21.28
N ARG A 10 -30.74 2.49 -20.19
CA ARG A 10 -30.19 3.83 -19.99
C ARG A 10 -28.78 3.87 -20.57
N LEU A 11 -28.64 4.48 -21.75
CA LEU A 11 -27.33 4.93 -22.27
C LEU A 11 -26.80 6.04 -21.36
N ARG A 12 -25.59 5.86 -20.82
CA ARG A 12 -24.79 6.95 -20.24
C ARG A 12 -23.84 7.45 -21.33
N ALA A 13 -24.00 8.71 -21.71
CA ALA A 13 -23.13 9.40 -22.64
C ALA A 13 -21.77 9.70 -21.98
N LEU A 14 -20.69 9.39 -22.70
CA LEU A 14 -19.32 9.82 -22.40
C LEU A 14 -19.13 11.24 -22.95
N ALA A 15 -18.82 12.20 -22.07
CA ALA A 15 -18.35 13.52 -22.48
C ALA A 15 -16.81 13.51 -22.50
N ALA A 16 -16.22 13.60 -23.70
CA ALA A 16 -14.79 13.80 -23.88
C ALA A 16 -14.50 15.31 -23.83
N ALA A 17 -13.68 15.74 -22.87
CA ALA A 17 -13.14 17.09 -22.83
C ALA A 17 -11.81 17.14 -23.59
N ALA A 18 -11.79 17.83 -24.72
CA ALA A 18 -10.57 18.15 -25.48
C ALA A 18 -10.08 19.54 -25.04
N CYS A 19 -8.89 19.62 -24.43
CA CYS A 19 -8.18 20.87 -24.19
C CYS A 19 -7.16 21.10 -25.33
N THR A 20 -7.52 21.97 -26.27
CA THR A 20 -6.60 22.57 -27.24
C THR A 20 -5.82 23.70 -26.59
N ALA A 21 -4.50 23.55 -26.45
CA ALA A 21 -3.60 24.67 -26.12
C ALA A 21 -3.13 25.34 -27.42
N ALA A 22 -3.49 26.61 -27.61
CA ALA A 22 -3.02 27.45 -28.69
C ALA A 22 -1.61 27.98 -28.36
N LEU A 23 -0.61 27.66 -29.19
CA LEU A 23 0.67 28.36 -29.19
C LEU A 23 0.57 29.59 -30.10
N GLY A 24 0.63 30.77 -29.50
CA GLY A 24 0.86 32.02 -30.22
C GLY A 24 2.35 32.19 -30.52
N ALA A 25 2.72 32.20 -31.79
CA ALA A 25 4.03 32.63 -32.28
C ALA A 25 3.83 33.78 -33.27
N ALA A 26 4.39 34.94 -32.95
CA ALA A 26 5.02 35.87 -33.89
C ALA A 26 5.32 37.19 -33.17
N LEU A 27 6.55 37.69 -33.33
CA LEU A 27 6.80 39.01 -33.93
C LEU A 27 8.26 39.12 -34.35
N LEU A 28 8.44 39.49 -35.63
CA LEU A 28 9.67 39.77 -36.34
C LEU A 28 10.25 41.14 -35.96
N GLY A 29 11.56 41.32 -36.11
CA GLY A 29 12.18 42.64 -36.04
C GLY A 29 13.68 42.70 -36.33
N VAL A 30 14.01 42.77 -37.63
CA VAL A 30 15.07 43.56 -38.31
C VAL A 30 16.55 43.44 -37.89
N ALA A 31 17.37 43.26 -38.94
CA ALA A 31 18.82 43.18 -38.98
C ALA A 31 19.54 44.50 -38.64
N GLY A 32 20.72 44.38 -38.03
CA GLY A 32 21.74 45.42 -37.92
C GLY A 32 23.13 44.79 -37.93
N THR A 33 23.93 45.13 -38.93
CA THR A 33 25.34 44.75 -39.06
C THR A 33 26.20 45.61 -38.14
N GLY A 34 26.90 44.99 -37.19
CA GLY A 34 27.87 45.66 -36.33
C GLY A 34 28.84 44.66 -35.71
N SER A 35 30.09 44.69 -36.15
CA SER A 35 31.22 43.96 -35.57
C SER A 35 31.71 44.66 -34.31
N ALA A 36 31.63 44.02 -33.14
CA ALA A 36 32.37 44.40 -31.93
C ALA A 36 32.41 43.26 -30.90
N GLY A 37 33.63 42.85 -30.53
CA GLY A 37 34.07 42.31 -29.23
C GLY A 37 33.24 41.23 -28.52
N ALA A 38 33.77 40.01 -28.45
CA ALA A 38 33.31 38.99 -27.50
C ALA A 38 33.56 39.44 -26.05
N ALA A 39 32.49 39.74 -25.32
CA ALA A 39 32.49 39.85 -23.86
C ALA A 39 32.00 38.53 -23.25
N PRO A 40 32.53 38.08 -22.09
CA PRO A 40 32.14 36.81 -21.49
C PRO A 40 30.70 36.89 -20.97
N ALA A 41 29.89 35.89 -21.31
CA ALA A 41 28.53 35.77 -20.80
C ALA A 41 28.55 35.48 -19.28
N ALA A 42 27.82 36.29 -18.50
CA ALA A 42 27.60 36.03 -17.08
C ALA A 42 26.80 34.73 -16.89
N PRO A 43 27.00 33.98 -15.79
CA PRO A 43 26.25 32.75 -15.55
C PRO A 43 24.77 33.08 -15.35
N ARG A 44 23.89 32.45 -16.12
CA ARG A 44 22.45 32.53 -15.91
C ARG A 44 22.13 31.74 -14.64
N ALA A 45 21.67 32.41 -13.60
CA ALA A 45 21.21 31.76 -12.37
C ALA A 45 20.12 30.73 -12.71
N ALA A 46 20.30 29.49 -12.27
CA ALA A 46 19.29 28.46 -12.40
C ALA A 46 18.04 28.87 -11.60
N ALA A 47 16.86 28.71 -12.20
CA ALA A 47 15.61 28.90 -11.48
C ALA A 47 15.52 27.89 -10.32
N PRO A 48 15.00 28.27 -9.15
CA PRO A 48 14.86 27.35 -8.03
C PRO A 48 13.92 26.20 -8.43
N ALA A 49 14.33 24.98 -8.08
CA ALA A 49 13.50 23.80 -8.24
C ALA A 49 12.18 23.99 -7.48
N ALA A 50 11.06 23.63 -8.12
CA ALA A 50 9.75 23.68 -7.49
C ALA A 50 9.75 22.83 -6.21
N ALA A 51 9.27 23.42 -5.11
CA ALA A 51 9.11 22.71 -3.85
C ALA A 51 8.19 21.48 -4.05
N PRO A 52 8.44 20.36 -3.35
CA PRO A 52 7.56 19.21 -3.40
C PRO A 52 6.13 19.63 -3.01
N ALA A 53 5.15 19.14 -3.78
CA ALA A 53 3.75 19.41 -3.50
C ALA A 53 3.43 19.00 -2.05
N ALA A 54 2.74 19.88 -1.33
CA ALA A 54 2.29 19.59 0.02
C ALA A 54 1.46 18.29 0.01
N PRO A 55 1.63 17.40 1.01
CA PRO A 55 0.86 16.17 1.08
C PRO A 55 -0.62 16.55 1.12
N THR A 56 -1.40 16.00 0.20
CA THR A 56 -2.85 16.10 0.23
C THR A 56 -3.30 15.54 1.57
N ALA A 57 -4.14 16.31 2.29
CA ALA A 57 -4.69 15.87 3.56
C ALA A 57 -5.31 14.48 3.37
N ALA A 58 -4.76 13.48 4.06
CA ALA A 58 -5.29 12.15 4.02
C ALA A 58 -6.72 12.21 4.56
N GLY A 59 -7.73 11.84 3.75
CA GLY A 59 -9.10 11.68 4.24
C GLY A 59 -9.16 10.68 5.40
N ASP A 60 -10.30 10.63 6.09
CA ASP A 60 -10.51 9.81 7.27
C ASP A 60 -10.02 8.37 7.09
N LYS A 61 -9.37 7.83 8.11
CA LYS A 61 -8.86 6.45 8.11
C LYS A 61 -9.82 5.54 8.86
N VAL A 62 -10.20 4.43 8.23
CA VAL A 62 -10.96 3.34 8.83
C VAL A 62 -10.02 2.15 8.88
N VAL A 63 -9.50 1.87 10.07
CA VAL A 63 -8.46 0.87 10.30
C VAL A 63 -9.09 -0.32 11.04
N GLY A 64 -8.80 -1.54 10.57
CA GLY A 64 -9.21 -2.77 11.24
C GLY A 64 -8.01 -3.67 11.52
N TYR A 65 -8.01 -4.36 12.67
CA TYR A 65 -7.01 -5.38 12.96
C TYR A 65 -7.44 -6.74 12.42
N PHE A 66 -6.52 -7.42 11.74
CA PHE A 66 -6.65 -8.83 11.37
C PHE A 66 -5.62 -9.64 12.17
N THR A 67 -6.09 -10.56 13.02
CA THR A 67 -5.23 -11.34 13.89
C THR A 67 -4.73 -12.60 13.19
N GLU A 68 -3.41 -12.78 13.15
CA GLU A 68 -2.64 -13.93 12.65
C GLU A 68 -3.30 -15.26 13.04
N TRP A 69 -3.55 -15.46 14.33
CA TRP A 69 -4.09 -16.69 14.90
C TRP A 69 -5.59 -16.93 14.60
N GLY A 70 -6.26 -15.98 13.93
CA GLY A 70 -7.67 -16.09 13.57
C GLY A 70 -7.95 -17.25 12.62
N VAL A 71 -6.93 -17.70 11.89
CA VAL A 71 -7.05 -18.75 10.87
C VAL A 71 -7.11 -20.18 11.40
N TYR A 72 -6.94 -20.36 12.71
CA TYR A 72 -6.99 -21.65 13.39
C TYR A 72 -8.44 -21.95 13.84
N ASP A 73 -8.66 -22.20 15.12
CA ASP A 73 -9.96 -22.62 15.67
C ASP A 73 -11.09 -21.60 15.41
N ARG A 74 -10.74 -20.32 15.27
CA ARG A 74 -11.70 -19.25 14.96
C ARG A 74 -12.17 -19.29 13.51
N ASN A 75 -11.41 -19.96 12.64
CA ASN A 75 -11.70 -20.15 11.22
C ASN A 75 -12.08 -18.83 10.53
N TYR A 76 -11.38 -17.75 10.90
CA TYR A 76 -11.54 -16.43 10.31
C TYR A 76 -10.32 -16.12 9.45
N HIS A 77 -10.55 -16.02 8.15
CA HIS A 77 -9.54 -15.83 7.11
C HIS A 77 -9.66 -14.45 6.49
N VAL A 78 -8.64 -14.01 5.76
CA VAL A 78 -8.68 -12.76 4.99
C VAL A 78 -9.87 -12.75 4.00
N LYS A 79 -10.27 -13.92 3.47
CA LYS A 79 -11.49 -14.08 2.65
C LYS A 79 -12.75 -13.58 3.35
N ASN A 80 -12.82 -13.67 4.68
CA ASN A 80 -13.98 -13.17 5.42
C ASN A 80 -14.09 -11.65 5.38
N ILE A 81 -12.98 -10.91 5.24
CA ILE A 81 -12.98 -9.45 5.06
C ILE A 81 -13.61 -9.08 3.71
N GLU A 82 -13.25 -9.83 2.66
CA GLU A 82 -13.81 -9.68 1.32
C GLU A 82 -15.30 -10.02 1.31
N THR A 83 -15.64 -11.25 1.70
CA THR A 83 -17.00 -11.79 1.57
C THR A 83 -18.03 -11.13 2.49
N SER A 84 -17.60 -10.46 3.56
CA SER A 84 -18.49 -9.63 4.39
C SER A 84 -18.75 -8.23 3.82
N GLY A 85 -18.04 -7.82 2.77
CA GLY A 85 -18.05 -6.45 2.26
C GLY A 85 -17.36 -5.44 3.19
N SER A 86 -16.46 -5.91 4.05
CA SER A 86 -15.69 -5.03 4.94
C SER A 86 -14.54 -4.36 4.21
N ALA A 87 -13.94 -5.05 3.23
CA ALA A 87 -12.82 -4.52 2.46
C ALA A 87 -13.15 -3.17 1.78
N ASP A 88 -14.36 -3.02 1.23
CA ASP A 88 -14.85 -1.77 0.60
C ASP A 88 -14.95 -0.56 1.57
N LYS A 89 -14.92 -0.82 2.88
CA LYS A 89 -15.12 0.21 3.92
C LYS A 89 -13.84 0.53 4.67
N LEU A 90 -12.85 -0.36 4.60
CA LEU A 90 -11.56 -0.18 5.25
C LEU A 90 -10.66 0.65 4.35
N THR A 91 -9.85 1.51 4.97
CA THR A 91 -8.71 2.12 4.28
C THR A 91 -7.41 1.42 4.66
N HIS A 92 -7.34 0.83 5.87
CA HIS A 92 -6.15 0.13 6.35
C HIS A 92 -6.52 -1.17 7.08
N ILE A 93 -5.62 -2.14 6.99
CA ILE A 93 -5.59 -3.34 7.84
C ILE A 93 -4.27 -3.34 8.61
N ASN A 94 -4.33 -3.51 9.93
CA ASN A 94 -3.18 -3.87 10.74
C ASN A 94 -3.15 -5.39 10.89
N TYR A 95 -2.11 -6.03 10.36
CA TYR A 95 -1.85 -7.45 10.55
C TYR A 95 -1.18 -7.66 11.91
N ALA A 96 -1.87 -8.34 12.81
CA ALA A 96 -1.49 -8.51 14.21
C ALA A 96 -1.09 -9.97 14.50
N PHE A 97 0.10 -10.29 15.00
CA PHE A 97 1.21 -9.38 15.28
C PHE A 97 2.53 -10.00 14.79
N GLY A 98 3.51 -9.17 14.49
CA GLY A 98 4.91 -9.55 14.57
C GLY A 98 5.40 -9.44 16.02
N ASN A 99 6.47 -10.14 16.35
CA ASN A 99 7.04 -10.16 17.69
C ASN A 99 8.27 -9.24 17.78
N VAL A 100 8.57 -8.74 18.98
CA VAL A 100 9.79 -7.98 19.28
C VAL A 100 10.68 -8.79 20.20
N GLN A 101 11.80 -9.28 19.68
CA GLN A 101 12.72 -10.16 20.40
C GLN A 101 14.16 -9.68 20.24
N GLY A 102 14.90 -9.56 21.35
CA GLY A 102 16.30 -9.13 21.33
C GLY A 102 16.51 -7.76 20.67
N GLY A 103 15.55 -6.85 20.84
CA GLY A 103 15.57 -5.51 20.24
C GLY A 103 15.31 -5.48 18.73
N LYS A 104 14.70 -6.51 18.16
CA LYS A 104 14.42 -6.63 16.71
C LYS A 104 12.99 -7.06 16.43
N CYS A 105 12.45 -6.63 15.29
CA CYS A 105 11.22 -7.19 14.73
C CYS A 105 11.46 -8.63 14.25
N THR A 106 10.48 -9.50 14.51
CA THR A 106 10.52 -10.93 14.17
C THR A 106 9.13 -11.42 13.76
N VAL A 107 9.09 -12.50 12.97
CA VAL A 107 7.87 -13.23 12.61
C VAL A 107 7.17 -13.74 13.88
N GLY A 108 5.84 -13.68 13.93
CA GLY A 108 5.04 -14.22 15.04
C GLY A 108 4.89 -15.73 14.90
N ASP A 109 4.11 -16.16 13.90
CA ASP A 109 3.89 -17.55 13.51
C ASP A 109 4.12 -17.73 12.01
N SER A 110 5.25 -18.33 11.62
CA SER A 110 5.60 -18.51 10.21
C SER A 110 4.55 -19.32 9.44
N TYR A 111 3.89 -20.28 10.13
CA TYR A 111 2.91 -21.11 9.48
C TYR A 111 1.68 -20.31 9.07
N ALA A 112 1.10 -19.54 9.99
CA ALA A 112 -0.02 -18.66 9.69
C ALA A 112 0.38 -17.54 8.71
N ASP A 113 1.56 -16.95 8.91
CA ASP A 113 2.04 -15.79 8.16
C ASP A 113 2.24 -16.11 6.68
N TYR A 114 3.07 -17.11 6.36
CA TYR A 114 3.49 -17.34 4.97
C TYR A 114 3.58 -18.79 4.50
N GLU A 115 3.35 -19.81 5.35
CA GLU A 115 3.51 -21.22 4.91
C GLU A 115 2.17 -21.94 4.68
N LYS A 116 1.12 -21.62 5.44
CA LYS A 116 -0.19 -22.30 5.39
C LYS A 116 -0.78 -22.24 3.97
N ALA A 117 -0.97 -23.40 3.36
CA ALA A 117 -1.64 -23.49 2.07
C ALA A 117 -3.15 -23.30 2.22
N TYR A 118 -3.73 -22.42 1.40
CA TYR A 118 -5.17 -22.23 1.32
C TYR A 118 -5.78 -23.05 0.18
N THR A 119 -6.91 -23.69 0.43
CA THR A 119 -7.74 -24.27 -0.63
C THR A 119 -8.48 -23.18 -1.42
N ALA A 120 -9.06 -23.54 -2.57
CA ALA A 120 -9.84 -22.61 -3.38
C ALA A 120 -11.01 -21.99 -2.59
N ASP A 121 -11.73 -22.80 -1.81
CA ASP A 121 -12.85 -22.34 -0.99
C ASP A 121 -12.44 -21.45 0.18
N GLN A 122 -11.20 -21.54 0.67
CA GLN A 122 -10.68 -20.69 1.74
C GLN A 122 -9.98 -19.42 1.22
N SER A 123 -9.46 -19.45 -0.01
CA SER A 123 -8.70 -18.36 -0.60
C SER A 123 -9.57 -17.16 -1.02
N VAL A 124 -8.99 -15.96 -0.96
CA VAL A 124 -9.65 -14.70 -1.33
C VAL A 124 -10.08 -14.70 -2.80
N ASP A 125 -9.22 -15.16 -3.71
CA ASP A 125 -9.44 -15.14 -5.16
C ASP A 125 -10.11 -16.41 -5.70
N GLY A 126 -10.42 -17.38 -4.83
CA GLY A 126 -10.98 -18.66 -5.25
C GLY A 126 -9.96 -19.63 -5.88
N VAL A 127 -8.65 -19.33 -5.79
CA VAL A 127 -7.58 -20.18 -6.33
C VAL A 127 -6.77 -20.79 -5.18
N ALA A 128 -6.71 -22.11 -5.14
CA ALA A 128 -5.89 -22.85 -4.17
C ALA A 128 -4.41 -22.55 -4.35
N ASP A 129 -3.68 -22.49 -3.24
CA ASP A 129 -2.23 -22.37 -3.26
C ASP A 129 -1.58 -23.69 -3.73
N THR A 130 -0.46 -23.59 -4.43
CA THR A 130 0.36 -24.73 -4.88
C THR A 130 1.54 -24.97 -3.94
N TRP A 131 2.15 -26.16 -4.03
CA TRP A 131 3.27 -26.53 -3.17
C TRP A 131 4.57 -25.76 -3.51
N ASP A 132 4.71 -25.32 -4.76
CA ASP A 132 5.89 -24.69 -5.36
C ASP A 132 5.84 -23.15 -5.37
N GLN A 133 4.73 -22.52 -4.96
CA GLN A 133 4.67 -21.06 -4.86
C GLN A 133 5.48 -20.54 -3.66
N GLU A 134 6.13 -19.40 -3.86
CA GLU A 134 7.06 -18.79 -2.90
C GLU A 134 6.39 -18.23 -1.65
N LEU A 135 5.15 -17.72 -1.77
CA LEU A 135 4.39 -17.14 -0.67
C LEU A 135 3.02 -17.81 -0.52
N ARG A 136 2.69 -18.27 0.68
CA ARG A 136 1.35 -18.74 1.07
C ARG A 136 0.89 -17.97 2.31
N GLY A 137 0.07 -18.59 3.17
CA GLY A 137 -0.36 -18.02 4.44
C GLY A 137 -1.21 -16.75 4.28
N ASN A 138 -1.36 -16.05 5.40
CA ASN A 138 -2.08 -14.79 5.46
C ASN A 138 -1.48 -13.73 4.54
N PHE A 139 -0.16 -13.72 4.38
CA PHE A 139 0.51 -12.72 3.54
C PHE A 139 0.09 -12.85 2.07
N ASN A 140 0.01 -14.09 1.55
CA ASN A 140 -0.51 -14.29 0.19
C ASN A 140 -2.00 -13.93 0.09
N GLN A 141 -2.80 -14.20 1.12
CA GLN A 141 -4.21 -13.81 1.10
C GLN A 141 -4.40 -12.29 1.17
N LEU A 142 -3.57 -11.56 1.91
CA LEU A 142 -3.54 -10.09 1.93
C LEU A 142 -3.09 -9.53 0.57
N ARG A 143 -2.07 -10.13 -0.06
CA ARG A 143 -1.68 -9.81 -1.44
C ARG A 143 -2.86 -9.94 -2.40
N LYS A 144 -3.60 -11.05 -2.31
CA LYS A 144 -4.80 -11.30 -3.13
C LYS A 144 -5.91 -10.28 -2.83
N LEU A 145 -6.13 -9.92 -1.57
CA LEU A 145 -7.11 -8.89 -1.19
C LEU A 145 -6.75 -7.52 -1.76
N LYS A 146 -5.49 -7.08 -1.67
CA LYS A 146 -5.03 -5.81 -2.25
C LYS A 146 -5.18 -5.75 -3.77
N LYS A 147 -5.08 -6.89 -4.47
CA LYS A 147 -5.36 -6.95 -5.91
C LYS A 147 -6.83 -6.65 -6.24
N LEU A 148 -7.76 -7.00 -5.35
CA LEU A 148 -9.18 -6.67 -5.48
C LEU A 148 -9.47 -5.23 -5.00
N HIS A 149 -8.71 -4.75 -4.01
CA HIS A 149 -8.86 -3.44 -3.36
C HIS A 149 -7.56 -2.62 -3.43
N PRO A 150 -7.24 -2.00 -4.58
CA PRO A 150 -5.94 -1.35 -4.79
C PRO A 150 -5.67 -0.14 -3.89
N ASP A 151 -6.73 0.46 -3.32
CA ASP A 151 -6.61 1.59 -2.39
C ASP A 151 -6.42 1.14 -0.92
N LEU A 152 -6.62 -0.15 -0.63
CA LEU A 152 -6.45 -0.72 0.71
C LEU A 152 -4.96 -0.82 1.06
N LYS A 153 -4.62 -0.32 2.25
CA LYS A 153 -3.27 -0.37 2.81
C LYS A 153 -3.16 -1.44 3.89
N VAL A 154 -2.03 -2.13 3.95
CA VAL A 154 -1.78 -3.17 4.95
C VAL A 154 -0.52 -2.83 5.73
N LEU A 155 -0.62 -2.69 7.04
CA LEU A 155 0.51 -2.46 7.93
C LEU A 155 0.77 -3.74 8.73
N TRP A 156 2.04 -4.07 8.96
CA TRP A 156 2.37 -5.13 9.92
C TRP A 156 2.52 -4.50 11.30
N SER A 157 1.67 -4.91 12.25
CA SER A 157 1.73 -4.46 13.63
C SER A 157 2.68 -5.33 14.44
N PHE A 158 3.60 -4.74 15.20
CA PHE A 158 4.55 -5.44 16.06
C PHE A 158 4.28 -5.16 17.54
N GLY A 159 4.27 -6.23 18.34
CA GLY A 159 4.04 -6.15 19.79
C GLY A 159 2.65 -6.61 20.22
N GLY A 160 1.81 -5.66 20.61
CA GLY A 160 0.56 -5.89 21.32
C GLY A 160 0.79 -6.36 22.76
N TRP A 161 -0.31 -6.58 23.48
CA TRP A 161 -0.30 -7.01 24.88
C TRP A 161 0.71 -8.12 25.24
N THR A 162 0.80 -9.18 24.42
CA THR A 162 1.61 -10.37 24.77
C THR A 162 3.09 -10.19 24.41
N TRP A 163 3.40 -9.46 23.34
CA TRP A 163 4.77 -9.38 22.80
C TRP A 163 5.43 -8.01 22.95
N SER A 164 4.94 -7.20 23.88
CA SER A 164 5.55 -5.90 24.21
C SER A 164 6.83 -5.98 25.06
N GLY A 165 7.20 -7.16 25.57
CA GLY A 165 8.34 -7.31 26.48
C GLY A 165 9.71 -6.93 25.90
N GLY A 166 9.90 -7.03 24.58
CA GLY A 166 11.18 -6.75 23.92
C GLY A 166 11.41 -5.28 23.52
N PHE A 167 10.44 -4.40 23.74
CA PHE A 167 10.57 -2.99 23.38
C PHE A 167 11.60 -2.24 24.24
N GLY A 168 11.84 -2.70 25.48
CA GLY A 168 12.88 -2.14 26.35
C GLY A 168 14.27 -2.28 25.74
N GLU A 169 14.61 -3.44 25.19
CA GLU A 169 15.87 -3.63 24.44
C GLU A 169 15.86 -2.89 23.10
N ALA A 170 14.73 -2.86 22.40
CA ALA A 170 14.61 -2.14 21.13
C ALA A 170 14.90 -0.64 21.30
N ALA A 171 14.40 -0.03 22.38
CA ALA A 171 14.60 1.38 22.70
C ALA A 171 16.06 1.72 23.02
N GLN A 172 16.90 0.75 23.39
CA GLN A 172 18.34 0.97 23.63
C GLN A 172 19.13 1.17 22.33
N ASN A 173 18.64 0.64 21.20
CA ASN A 173 19.22 0.86 19.88
C ASN A 173 18.13 1.00 18.80
N PRO A 174 17.44 2.16 18.74
CA PRO A 174 16.31 2.37 17.84
C PRO A 174 16.66 2.23 16.35
N ALA A 175 17.90 2.56 15.96
CA ALA A 175 18.35 2.41 14.58
C ALA A 175 18.41 0.93 14.17
N ALA A 176 19.01 0.08 15.00
CA ALA A 176 19.07 -1.36 14.74
C ALA A 176 17.68 -2.01 14.78
N PHE A 177 16.79 -1.55 15.67
CA PHE A 177 15.40 -1.97 15.67
C PHE A 177 14.70 -1.61 14.36
N ALA A 178 14.74 -0.35 13.96
CA ALA A 178 14.12 0.12 12.71
C ALA A 178 14.66 -0.62 11.47
N ASP A 179 15.98 -0.83 11.37
CA ASP A 179 16.59 -1.58 10.27
C ASP A 179 16.08 -3.04 10.23
N SER A 180 15.95 -3.69 11.39
CA SER A 180 15.43 -5.06 11.47
C SER A 180 13.97 -5.15 11.03
N CYS A 181 13.16 -4.16 11.41
CA CYS A 181 11.75 -4.08 11.03
C CYS A 181 11.59 -3.81 9.54
N TYR A 182 12.36 -2.86 8.98
CA TYR A 182 12.36 -2.58 7.55
C TYR A 182 12.72 -3.81 6.73
N ASN A 183 13.82 -4.49 7.07
CA ASN A 183 14.26 -5.69 6.36
C ASN A 183 13.24 -6.84 6.42
N LEU A 184 12.49 -6.94 7.52
CA LEU A 184 11.46 -7.98 7.66
C LEU A 184 10.17 -7.64 6.89
N VAL A 185 9.73 -6.37 6.94
CA VAL A 185 8.54 -5.90 6.22
C VAL A 185 8.77 -5.93 4.70
N GLU A 186 9.98 -5.62 4.25
CA GLU A 186 10.39 -5.59 2.84
C GLU A 186 11.09 -6.89 2.38
N ASP A 187 10.92 -8.00 3.09
CA ASP A 187 11.48 -9.29 2.67
C ASP A 187 11.02 -9.60 1.24
N PRO A 188 11.94 -10.00 0.32
CA PRO A 188 11.62 -10.20 -1.09
C PRO A 188 10.43 -11.13 -1.36
N ARG A 189 10.14 -12.07 -0.44
CA ARG A 189 9.02 -13.00 -0.56
C ARG A 189 7.66 -12.29 -0.51
N TRP A 190 7.57 -11.13 0.16
CA TRP A 190 6.33 -10.40 0.42
C TRP A 190 6.45 -8.87 0.38
N ALA A 191 7.48 -8.32 -0.28
CA ALA A 191 7.71 -6.88 -0.38
C ALA A 191 6.55 -6.07 -1.00
N ASP A 192 5.61 -6.73 -1.71
CA ASP A 192 4.40 -6.09 -2.26
C ASP A 192 3.19 -6.09 -1.31
N VAL A 193 3.29 -6.77 -0.17
CA VAL A 193 2.18 -6.99 0.76
C VAL A 193 1.97 -5.79 1.69
N PHE A 194 3.03 -5.33 2.36
CA PHE A 194 2.93 -4.33 3.40
C PHE A 194 3.22 -2.92 2.87
N ASP A 195 2.43 -1.94 3.29
CA ASP A 195 2.60 -0.51 2.98
C ASP A 195 3.23 0.26 4.15
N GLY A 196 3.58 -0.43 5.23
CA GLY A 196 4.19 0.17 6.41
C GLY A 196 4.18 -0.72 7.65
N ILE A 197 4.48 -0.10 8.78
CA ILE A 197 4.56 -0.73 10.10
C ILE A 197 3.66 -0.01 11.09
N ASP A 198 3.13 -0.76 12.04
CA ASP A 198 2.43 -0.28 13.23
C ASP A 198 3.18 -0.78 14.48
N ILE A 199 3.38 0.07 15.48
CA ILE A 199 4.14 -0.24 16.71
C ILE A 199 3.18 -0.18 17.89
N ASP A 200 2.86 -1.36 18.43
CA ASP A 200 1.87 -1.51 19.49
C ASP A 200 2.57 -1.90 20.80
N TRP A 201 3.24 -0.92 21.44
CA TRP A 201 3.92 -1.11 22.73
C TRP A 201 2.96 -0.88 23.90
N GLU A 202 2.67 -1.95 24.62
CA GLU A 202 1.80 -1.96 25.80
C GLU A 202 2.57 -2.40 27.07
N TYR A 203 3.15 -1.49 27.85
CA TYR A 203 3.26 -0.03 27.66
C TYR A 203 4.69 0.46 28.01
N PRO A 204 5.12 1.63 27.49
CA PRO A 204 6.39 2.28 27.87
C PRO A 204 6.42 2.87 29.29
#